data_AF-A0A1N6XXJ5-F1
#
_entry.id   AF-A0A1N6XXJ5-F1
#
_cell.length_a   1.000
_cell.length_b   1.000
_cell.length_c   1.000
_cell.angle_alpha   90.00
_cell.angle_beta   90.00
_cell.angle_gamma   90.00
#
_symmetry.space_group_name_H-M   'P 1'
#
loop_
_entity.id
_entity.type
_entity.pdbx_description
1 polymer ?
#
loop_
_entity_poly.entity_id
_entity_poly.type
_entity_poly.pdbx_seq_one_letter_code
_entity_poly.pdbx_strand_id
1 'polypeptide(L)'
;MKTDIDIHNHRHFSFDLWLTLIKSHPEFKTKRVELFSSFFNVDKPIERVAKTVKYYDNLCNTINEVTGGNINTFEIYLMILGALDVDVKELNKEKLNAFYAKSEDLFLEYRPVVIFENIHDFFEDIKNQGKTINILSNTGFIKGKTMRKFLIHENLDQYIDFHIYSDEINCSKPNPLIFQEVKNKIKDQDLPLNQILHIGDNPVADYKGAKDFGFSAHLLKH
;
A
#
# COMPACT_ATOMS: atom_id res chain seq x y z
N MET A 1 -12.95 -11.24 9.85
CA MET A 1 -13.45 -11.47 8.47
C MET A 1 -13.25 -12.94 8.16
N LYS A 2 -14.32 -13.71 7.91
CA LYS A 2 -14.21 -15.13 7.54
C LYS A 2 -13.71 -15.26 6.11
N THR A 3 -12.78 -16.19 5.89
CA THR A 3 -12.03 -16.39 4.67
C THR A 3 -12.78 -17.24 3.65
N ASP A 4 -13.70 -16.64 2.90
CA ASP A 4 -14.30 -17.30 1.73
C ASP A 4 -13.36 -17.22 0.49
N ILE A 5 -12.05 -17.32 0.73
CA ILE A 5 -11.02 -17.27 -0.29
C ILE A 5 -10.71 -18.70 -0.70
N ASP A 6 -10.99 -19.04 -1.96
CA ASP A 6 -10.69 -20.34 -2.53
C ASP A 6 -9.17 -20.55 -2.68
N ILE A 7 -8.60 -21.23 -1.68
CA ILE A 7 -7.20 -21.62 -1.72
C ILE A 7 -6.96 -22.91 -2.52
N HIS A 8 -7.99 -23.67 -2.91
CA HIS A 8 -7.80 -24.98 -3.54
C HIS A 8 -7.47 -24.91 -5.03
N ASN A 9 -8.14 -24.03 -5.78
CA ASN A 9 -7.99 -23.94 -7.24
C ASN A 9 -6.85 -23.03 -7.72
N HIS A 10 -6.06 -22.47 -6.79
CA HIS A 10 -4.97 -21.54 -7.07
C HIS A 10 -3.64 -22.05 -6.50
N ARG A 11 -2.52 -21.60 -7.09
CA ARG A 11 -1.15 -21.99 -6.71
C ARG A 11 -0.32 -20.84 -6.16
N HIS A 12 -0.69 -19.61 -6.51
CA HIS A 12 -0.06 -18.39 -6.02
C HIS A 12 -1.12 -17.38 -5.58
N PHE A 13 -0.85 -16.70 -4.46
CA PHE A 13 -1.76 -15.72 -3.88
C PHE A 13 -1.07 -14.36 -3.76
N SER A 14 -1.65 -13.37 -4.43
CA SER A 14 -1.16 -12.00 -4.43
C SER A 14 -2.09 -11.14 -3.59
N PHE A 15 -1.63 -10.60 -2.47
CA PHE A 15 -2.46 -9.78 -1.60
C PHE A 15 -2.16 -8.30 -1.78
N ASP A 16 -3.21 -7.50 -1.94
CA ASP A 16 -3.16 -6.11 -1.52
C ASP A 16 -2.95 -6.01 0.00
N LEU A 17 -2.54 -4.83 0.48
CA LEU A 17 -2.24 -4.61 1.89
C LEU A 17 -3.33 -3.80 2.61
N TRP A 18 -3.63 -2.60 2.14
CA TRP A 18 -4.50 -1.64 2.84
C TRP A 18 -5.97 -1.99 2.69
N LEU A 19 -6.70 -2.04 3.80
CA LEU A 19 -8.07 -2.55 3.87
C LEU A 19 -8.23 -4.00 3.38
N THR A 20 -7.15 -4.67 2.97
CA THR A 20 -7.15 -6.10 2.64
C THR A 20 -6.65 -6.92 3.82
N LEU A 21 -5.41 -6.67 4.26
CA LEU A 21 -4.81 -7.35 5.41
C LEU A 21 -4.79 -6.46 6.65
N ILE A 22 -4.64 -5.15 6.47
CA ILE A 22 -4.47 -4.17 7.55
C ILE A 22 -5.33 -2.93 7.38
N LYS A 23 -5.63 -2.22 8.47
CA LYS A 23 -6.18 -0.86 8.45
C LYS A 23 -5.30 0.09 9.24
N SER A 24 -5.37 1.38 8.90
CA SER A 24 -4.61 2.42 9.62
C SER A 24 -5.04 2.49 11.09
N HIS A 25 -4.08 2.75 11.99
CA HIS A 25 -4.39 3.08 13.38
C HIS A 25 -5.36 4.27 13.44
N PRO A 26 -6.39 4.25 14.30
CA PRO A 26 -7.39 5.33 14.36
C PRO A 26 -6.79 6.73 14.54
N GLU A 27 -5.72 6.83 15.32
CA GLU A 27 -5.07 8.10 15.65
C GLU A 27 -3.98 8.54 14.64
N PHE A 28 -3.47 7.62 13.81
CA PHE A 28 -2.30 7.90 12.96
C PHE A 28 -2.55 9.07 12.00
N LYS A 29 -3.73 9.14 11.39
CA LYS A 29 -4.07 10.22 10.45
C LYS A 29 -4.03 11.59 11.13
N THR A 30 -4.59 11.71 12.35
CA THR A 30 -4.56 12.95 13.13
C THR A 30 -3.13 13.32 13.52
N LYS A 31 -2.38 12.37 14.07
CA LYS A 31 -0.98 12.58 14.47
C LYS A 31 -0.08 12.98 13.31
N ARG A 32 -0.29 12.40 12.12
CA ARG A 32 0.43 12.77 10.89
C ARG A 32 0.17 14.22 10.51
N VAL A 33 -1.07 14.70 10.63
CA VAL A 33 -1.42 16.10 10.34
C VAL A 33 -0.77 17.05 11.36
N GLU A 34 -0.77 16.71 12.65
CA GLU A 34 -0.06 17.46 13.70
C GLU A 34 1.45 17.55 13.41
N LEU A 35 2.07 16.43 13.04
CA LEU A 35 3.48 16.37 12.67
C LEU A 35 3.76 17.21 11.41
N PHE A 36 2.91 17.12 10.39
CA PHE A 36 3.04 17.88 9.15
C PHE A 36 2.98 19.39 9.41
N SER A 37 1.99 19.82 10.21
CA SER A 37 1.80 21.23 10.56
C SER A 37 2.96 21.79 11.37
N SER A 38 3.42 21.06 12.39
CA SER A 38 4.50 21.51 13.28
C SER A 38 5.87 21.48 12.60
N PHE A 39 6.20 20.42 11.86
CA PHE A 39 7.52 20.28 11.24
C PHE A 39 7.78 21.33 10.14
N PHE A 40 6.75 21.68 9.37
CA PHE A 40 6.87 22.66 8.29
C PHE A 40 6.44 24.08 8.69
N ASN A 41 6.09 24.30 9.97
CA ASN A 41 5.58 25.59 10.47
C ASN A 41 4.40 26.12 9.63
N VAL A 42 3.43 25.26 9.34
CA VAL A 42 2.27 25.64 8.53
C VAL A 42 1.40 26.63 9.30
N ASP A 43 1.31 27.87 8.82
CA ASP A 43 0.45 28.92 9.39
C ASP A 43 -1.00 28.80 8.89
N LYS A 44 -1.63 27.66 9.18
CA LYS A 44 -3.05 27.39 8.88
C LYS A 44 -3.69 26.63 10.05
N PRO A 45 -5.01 26.79 10.29
CA PRO A 45 -5.72 25.96 11.26
C PRO A 45 -5.56 24.47 10.95
N ILE A 46 -5.40 23.64 12.00
CA ILE A 46 -5.15 22.20 11.86
C ILE A 46 -6.25 21.48 11.04
N GLU A 47 -7.50 21.95 11.13
CA GLU A 47 -8.62 21.43 10.36
C GLU A 47 -8.42 21.66 8.84
N ARG A 48 -7.87 22.82 8.45
CA ARG A 48 -7.53 23.11 7.05
C ARG A 48 -6.41 22.20 6.57
N VAL A 49 -5.38 21.99 7.39
CA VAL A 49 -4.28 21.05 7.07
C VAL A 49 -4.83 19.63 6.88
N ALA A 50 -5.69 19.15 7.78
CA ALA A 50 -6.31 17.83 7.68
C ALA A 50 -7.13 17.66 6.40
N LYS A 51 -7.96 18.67 6.05
CA LYS A 51 -8.76 18.67 4.81
C LYS A 51 -7.87 18.64 3.57
N THR A 52 -6.80 19.45 3.53
CA THR A 52 -5.86 19.48 2.40
C THR A 52 -5.12 18.15 2.24
N VAL A 53 -4.59 17.59 3.33
CA VAL A 53 -3.93 16.27 3.30
C VAL A 53 -4.88 15.19 2.77
N LYS A 54 -6.12 15.15 3.26
CA LYS A 54 -7.14 14.19 2.80
C LYS A 54 -7.49 14.38 1.32
N TYR A 55 -7.61 15.63 0.87
CA TYR A 55 -7.90 15.92 -0.53
C TYR A 55 -6.78 15.39 -1.45
N TYR A 56 -5.52 15.67 -1.14
CA TYR A 56 -4.40 15.20 -1.94
C TYR A 56 -4.18 13.68 -1.84
N ASP A 57 -4.47 13.05 -0.69
CA ASP A 57 -4.51 11.59 -0.56
C ASP A 57 -5.42 10.96 -1.62
N ASN A 58 -6.68 11.43 -1.66
CA ASN A 58 -7.69 10.94 -2.60
C ASN A 58 -7.34 11.28 -4.06
N LEU A 59 -6.85 12.49 -4.30
CA LEU A 59 -6.46 12.93 -5.64
C LEU A 59 -5.30 12.07 -6.17
N CYS A 60 -4.28 11.80 -5.36
CA CYS A 60 -3.15 10.99 -5.79
C CYS A 60 -3.56 9.55 -6.08
N ASN A 61 -4.43 8.96 -5.27
CA ASN A 61 -5.01 7.64 -5.56
C ASN A 61 -5.75 7.64 -6.91
N THR A 62 -6.55 8.67 -7.18
CA THR A 62 -7.27 8.81 -8.46
C THR A 62 -6.30 8.96 -9.64
N ILE A 63 -5.26 9.79 -9.51
CA ILE A 63 -4.25 9.97 -10.57
C ILE A 63 -3.52 8.66 -10.85
N ASN A 64 -3.12 7.93 -9.81
CA ASN A 64 -2.47 6.62 -9.95
C ASN A 64 -3.38 5.61 -10.66
N GLU A 65 -4.67 5.54 -10.30
CA GLU A 65 -5.64 4.66 -10.97
C GLU A 65 -5.86 5.02 -12.46
N VAL A 66 -5.88 6.31 -12.79
CA VAL A 66 -6.12 6.81 -14.15
C VAL A 66 -4.88 6.66 -15.05
N THR A 67 -3.70 6.96 -14.51
CA THR A 67 -2.45 7.02 -15.29
C THR A 67 -1.65 5.73 -15.23
N GLY A 68 -1.88 4.89 -14.22
CA GLY A 68 -1.08 3.71 -13.93
C GLY A 68 0.33 3.98 -13.41
N GLY A 69 0.68 5.25 -13.13
CA GLY A 69 1.95 5.65 -12.53
C GLY A 69 1.93 5.64 -11.00
N ASN A 70 3.02 6.08 -10.37
CA ASN A 70 3.06 6.28 -8.93
C ASN A 70 3.56 7.69 -8.60
N ILE A 71 2.70 8.54 -8.05
CA ILE A 71 3.14 9.84 -7.51
C ILE A 71 4.10 9.60 -6.33
N ASN A 72 5.30 10.19 -6.40
CA ASN A 72 6.30 10.03 -5.36
C ASN A 72 5.82 10.68 -4.04
N THR A 73 6.07 10.03 -2.90
CA THR A 73 5.73 10.57 -1.57
C THR A 73 6.15 12.04 -1.37
N PHE A 74 7.30 12.45 -1.89
CA PHE A 74 7.79 13.82 -1.74
C PHE A 74 7.07 14.80 -2.66
N GLU A 75 6.62 14.37 -3.84
CA GLU A 75 5.73 15.17 -4.68
C GLU A 75 4.40 15.40 -3.97
N ILE A 76 3.84 14.37 -3.30
CA ILE A 76 2.64 14.51 -2.47
C ILE A 76 2.85 15.57 -1.38
N TYR A 77 3.97 15.52 -0.66
CA TYR A 77 4.31 16.52 0.36
C TYR A 77 4.39 17.93 -0.22
N LEU A 78 5.09 18.12 -1.33
CA LEU A 78 5.25 19.43 -1.95
C LEU A 78 3.92 19.98 -2.47
N MET A 79 3.05 19.14 -3.05
CA MET A 79 1.72 19.56 -3.48
C MET A 79 0.86 20.04 -2.31
N ILE A 80 0.86 19.30 -1.19
CA ILE A 80 0.12 19.68 0.02
C ILE A 80 0.67 20.97 0.62
N LEU A 81 2.01 21.10 0.72
CA LEU A 81 2.66 22.29 1.28
C LEU A 81 2.38 23.53 0.43
N GLY A 82 2.48 23.41 -0.90
CA GLY A 82 2.11 24.48 -1.82
C GLY A 82 0.66 24.92 -1.68
N ALA A 83 -0.27 23.96 -1.53
CA ALA A 83 -1.69 24.26 -1.28
C ALA A 83 -1.99 24.87 0.11
N LEU A 84 -1.02 24.81 1.03
CA LEU A 84 -1.08 25.41 2.36
C LEU A 84 -0.30 26.72 2.45
N ASP A 85 0.13 27.28 1.31
CA ASP A 85 0.89 28.53 1.20
C ASP A 85 2.30 28.46 1.83
N VAL A 86 2.88 27.27 1.93
CA VAL A 86 4.30 27.10 2.32
C VAL A 86 5.17 27.30 1.07
N ASP A 87 6.23 28.12 1.18
CA ASP A 87 7.16 28.30 0.06
C ASP A 87 8.01 27.03 -0.17
N VAL A 88 7.55 26.22 -1.11
CA VAL A 88 8.22 24.97 -1.49
C VAL A 88 9.60 25.18 -2.11
N LYS A 89 9.93 26.40 -2.56
CA LYS A 89 11.27 26.72 -3.11
C LYS A 89 12.35 26.74 -2.04
N GLU A 90 11.96 26.96 -0.78
CA GLU A 90 12.88 26.91 0.36
C GLU A 90 13.11 25.48 0.88
N LEU A 91 12.36 24.50 0.36
CA LEU A 91 12.48 23.11 0.76
C LEU A 91 13.52 22.38 -0.11
N ASN A 92 14.23 21.45 0.52
CA ASN A 92 15.20 20.60 -0.13
C ASN A 92 14.95 19.13 0.23
N LYS A 93 15.64 18.21 -0.46
CA LYS A 93 15.50 16.77 -0.23
C LYS A 93 15.87 16.37 1.20
N GLU A 94 16.83 17.04 1.83
CA GLU A 94 17.24 16.76 3.21
C GLU A 94 16.10 17.02 4.20
N LYS A 95 15.41 18.15 4.08
CA LYS A 95 14.25 18.49 4.91
C LYS A 95 13.08 17.53 4.71
N LEU A 96 12.81 17.13 3.46
CA LEU A 96 11.78 16.14 3.15
C LEU A 96 12.14 14.74 3.68
N ASN A 97 13.41 14.34 3.62
CA ASN A 97 13.90 13.10 4.22
C ASN A 97 13.78 13.13 5.75
N ALA A 98 14.16 14.24 6.39
CA ALA A 98 14.02 14.41 7.83
C ALA A 98 12.56 14.34 8.29
N PHE A 99 11.64 14.96 7.53
CA PHE A 99 10.21 14.81 7.76
C PHE A 99 9.76 13.35 7.60
N TYR A 100 10.18 12.69 6.52
CA TYR A 100 9.81 11.30 6.26
C TYR A 100 10.28 10.36 7.37
N ALA A 101 11.50 10.55 7.90
CA ALA A 101 12.00 9.76 9.01
C ALA A 101 11.08 9.90 10.24
N LYS A 102 10.71 11.13 10.62
CA LYS A 102 9.76 11.36 11.72
C LYS A 102 8.37 10.77 11.44
N SER A 103 7.90 10.85 10.20
CA SER A 103 6.62 10.26 9.81
C SER A 103 6.66 8.73 9.81
N GLU A 104 7.81 8.12 9.51
CA GLU A 104 8.04 6.67 9.62
C GLU A 104 8.06 6.24 11.09
N ASP A 105 8.77 6.95 11.96
CA ASP A 105 8.78 6.68 13.39
C ASP A 105 7.35 6.77 13.97
N LEU A 106 6.62 7.83 13.62
CA LEU A 106 5.22 7.99 14.02
C LEU A 106 4.33 6.85 13.50
N PHE A 107 4.57 6.39 12.28
CA PHE A 107 3.85 5.26 11.71
C PHE A 107 4.12 3.95 12.47
N LEU A 108 5.37 3.73 12.90
CA LEU A 108 5.76 2.56 13.69
C LEU A 108 5.36 2.66 15.16
N GLU A 109 5.13 3.86 15.69
CA GLU A 109 4.51 4.07 17.00
C GLU A 109 3.00 3.76 16.92
N TYR A 110 2.30 4.36 15.97
CA TYR A 110 0.86 4.16 15.70
C TYR A 110 0.66 3.13 14.58
N ARG A 111 1.15 1.90 14.82
CA ARG A 111 1.15 0.82 13.82
C ARG A 111 -0.26 0.51 13.29
N PRO A 112 -0.40 0.12 12.02
CA PRO A 112 -1.63 -0.45 11.49
C PRO A 112 -2.14 -1.62 12.33
N VAL A 113 -3.46 -1.83 12.27
CA VAL A 113 -4.13 -2.97 12.89
C VAL A 113 -4.36 -4.03 11.81
N VAL A 114 -3.94 -5.26 12.06
CA VAL A 114 -4.31 -6.41 11.22
C VAL A 114 -5.81 -6.66 11.34
N ILE A 115 -6.53 -6.66 10.22
CA ILE A 115 -8.00 -6.83 10.19
C ILE A 115 -8.43 -8.21 9.70
N PHE A 116 -7.53 -8.93 9.05
CA PHE A 116 -7.77 -10.28 8.59
C PHE A 116 -7.63 -11.23 9.79
N GLU A 117 -8.76 -11.66 10.33
CA GLU A 117 -8.81 -12.61 11.45
C GLU A 117 -8.08 -13.91 11.06
N ASN A 118 -7.20 -14.40 11.94
CA ASN A 118 -6.41 -15.61 11.75
C ASN A 118 -5.50 -15.58 10.50
N ILE A 119 -4.95 -14.40 10.14
CA ILE A 119 -4.03 -14.26 9.00
C ILE A 119 -2.85 -15.25 9.05
N HIS A 120 -2.34 -15.53 10.26
CA HIS A 120 -1.21 -16.47 10.45
C HIS A 120 -1.61 -17.89 10.04
N ASP A 121 -2.69 -18.42 10.62
CA ASP A 121 -3.22 -19.75 10.29
C ASP A 121 -3.55 -19.84 8.79
N PHE A 122 -4.15 -18.80 8.22
CA PHE A 122 -4.51 -18.76 6.81
C PHE A 122 -3.27 -18.78 5.89
N PHE A 123 -2.24 -18.00 6.21
CA PHE A 123 -0.99 -18.03 5.45
C PHE A 123 -0.26 -19.36 5.64
N GLU A 124 -0.26 -19.92 6.84
CA GLU A 124 0.29 -21.24 7.12
C GLU A 124 -0.40 -22.34 6.32
N ASP A 125 -1.73 -22.33 6.22
CA ASP A 125 -2.51 -23.26 5.39
C ASP A 125 -2.13 -23.20 3.90
N ILE A 126 -1.89 -22.00 3.38
CA ILE A 126 -1.40 -21.80 2.01
C ILE A 126 0.01 -22.38 1.87
N LYS A 127 0.92 -22.04 2.78
CA LYS A 127 2.34 -22.47 2.71
C LYS A 127 2.49 -23.99 2.90
N ASN A 128 1.71 -24.61 3.78
CA ASN A 128 1.70 -26.06 4.01
C ASN A 128 1.25 -26.86 2.79
N GLN A 129 0.51 -26.24 1.85
CA GLN A 129 0.16 -26.85 0.56
C GLN A 129 1.24 -26.63 -0.52
N GLY A 130 2.41 -26.10 -0.15
CA GLY A 130 3.51 -25.80 -1.09
C GLY A 130 3.22 -24.61 -2.00
N LYS A 131 2.27 -23.74 -1.64
CA LYS A 131 1.86 -22.57 -2.44
C LYS A 131 2.65 -21.34 -2.01
N THR A 132 2.55 -20.29 -2.82
CA THR A 132 3.35 -19.07 -2.63
C THR A 132 2.49 -17.83 -2.46
N ILE A 133 3.02 -16.86 -1.74
CA ILE A 133 2.33 -15.63 -1.33
C ILE A 133 3.20 -14.43 -1.71
N ASN A 134 2.60 -13.38 -2.25
CA ASN A 134 3.26 -12.08 -2.38
C ASN A 134 2.38 -10.94 -1.86
N ILE A 135 3.03 -9.82 -1.52
CA ILE A 135 2.36 -8.53 -1.33
C ILE A 135 2.47 -7.71 -2.61
N LEU A 136 1.36 -7.09 -3.02
CA LEU A 136 1.23 -6.18 -4.15
C LEU A 136 0.43 -4.94 -3.71
N SER A 137 1.11 -3.87 -3.29
CA SER A 137 0.44 -2.70 -2.71
C SER A 137 0.79 -1.41 -3.45
N ASN A 138 -0.24 -0.63 -3.75
CA ASN A 138 -0.06 0.77 -4.07
C ASN A 138 0.40 1.52 -2.80
N THR A 139 1.32 2.47 -2.95
CA THR A 139 1.89 3.28 -1.87
C THR A 139 1.62 4.76 -2.11
N GLY A 140 1.84 5.56 -1.07
CA GLY A 140 1.58 7.00 -1.09
C GLY A 140 2.38 7.70 0.00
N PHE A 141 1.73 8.05 1.10
CA PHE A 141 2.38 8.67 2.25
C PHE A 141 3.41 7.76 2.94
N ILE A 142 3.19 6.45 2.91
CA ILE A 142 4.07 5.46 3.51
C ILE A 142 4.67 4.60 2.40
N LYS A 143 6.00 4.52 2.36
CA LYS A 143 6.74 3.78 1.32
C LYS A 143 6.77 2.29 1.61
N GLY A 144 7.00 1.49 0.56
CA GLY A 144 7.10 0.03 0.64
C GLY A 144 8.12 -0.44 1.68
N LYS A 145 9.27 0.23 1.79
CA LYS A 145 10.30 -0.07 2.80
C LYS A 145 9.78 -0.01 4.25
N THR A 146 8.86 0.90 4.54
CA THR A 146 8.28 1.08 5.87
C THR A 146 7.20 0.02 6.13
N MET A 147 6.42 -0.34 5.10
CA MET A 147 5.47 -1.47 5.17
C MET A 147 6.18 -2.78 5.48
N ARG A 148 7.33 -3.03 4.84
CA ARG A 148 8.16 -4.21 5.09
C ARG A 148 8.62 -4.29 6.56
N LYS A 149 9.06 -3.17 7.16
CA LYS A 149 9.42 -3.12 8.60
C LYS A 149 8.24 -3.52 9.48
N PHE A 150 7.04 -3.02 9.17
CA PHE A 150 5.82 -3.38 9.89
C PHE A 150 5.50 -4.88 9.75
N LEU A 151 5.52 -5.43 8.53
CA LEU A 151 5.21 -6.86 8.30
C LEU A 151 6.20 -7.80 9.00
N ILE A 152 7.48 -7.43 9.09
CA ILE A 152 8.49 -8.16 9.87
C ILE A 152 8.13 -8.12 11.36
N HIS A 153 7.77 -6.96 11.90
CA HIS A 153 7.38 -6.79 13.29
C HIS A 153 6.15 -7.63 13.67
N GLU A 154 5.17 -7.72 12.76
CA GLU A 154 3.97 -8.56 12.94
C GLU A 154 4.23 -10.05 12.65
N ASN A 155 5.47 -10.47 12.40
CA ASN A 155 5.83 -11.83 12.01
C ASN A 155 5.07 -12.37 10.78
N LEU A 156 4.66 -11.48 9.87
CA LEU A 156 3.96 -11.85 8.62
C LEU A 156 4.94 -12.03 7.46
N ASP A 157 6.09 -11.35 7.50
CA ASP A 157 7.12 -11.40 6.46
C ASP A 157 7.62 -12.83 6.20
N GLN A 158 7.65 -13.70 7.22
CA GLN A 158 8.09 -15.09 7.11
C GLN A 158 7.28 -15.95 6.12
N TYR A 159 6.02 -15.58 5.83
CA TYR A 159 5.17 -16.30 4.88
C TYR A 159 5.27 -15.75 3.45
N ILE A 160 5.80 -14.53 3.30
CA ILE A 160 5.75 -13.77 2.05
C ILE A 160 6.98 -14.09 1.22
N ASP A 161 6.79 -14.66 0.03
CA ASP A 161 7.89 -15.05 -0.86
C ASP A 161 8.56 -13.82 -1.50
N PHE A 162 7.79 -12.76 -1.77
CA PHE A 162 8.31 -11.47 -2.24
C PHE A 162 7.29 -10.33 -2.07
N HIS A 163 7.77 -9.09 -2.16
CA HIS A 163 6.96 -7.88 -2.11
C HIS A 163 7.11 -7.07 -3.39
N ILE A 164 6.03 -6.40 -3.80
CA ILE A 164 6.01 -5.39 -4.85
C ILE A 164 5.24 -4.18 -4.30
N TYR A 165 5.89 -3.03 -4.30
CA TYR A 165 5.31 -1.75 -3.88
C TYR A 165 5.42 -0.75 -5.02
N SER A 166 4.37 0.04 -5.25
CA SER A 166 4.31 0.92 -6.42
C SER A 166 5.39 2.01 -6.45
N ASP A 167 5.86 2.47 -5.28
CA ASP A 167 6.98 3.42 -5.18
C ASP A 167 8.34 2.83 -5.55
N GLU A 168 8.51 1.50 -5.45
CA GLU A 168 9.77 0.83 -5.76
C GLU A 168 9.94 0.58 -7.27
N ILE A 169 8.84 0.55 -8.03
CA ILE A 169 8.82 0.32 -9.49
C ILE A 169 8.21 1.46 -10.31
N ASN A 170 7.78 2.53 -9.64
CA ASN A 170 7.11 3.70 -10.22
C ASN A 170 5.85 3.38 -11.06
N CYS A 171 5.08 2.38 -10.64
CA CYS A 171 3.93 1.85 -11.37
C CYS A 171 2.91 1.34 -10.35
N SER A 172 1.62 1.62 -10.53
CA SER A 172 0.57 1.25 -9.58
C SER A 172 -0.53 0.41 -10.23
N LYS A 173 -1.23 -0.39 -9.44
CA LYS A 173 -2.50 -0.99 -9.86
C LYS A 173 -3.48 0.12 -10.27
N PRO A 174 -4.30 -0.04 -11.33
CA PRO A 174 -4.53 -1.26 -12.13
C PRO A 174 -3.59 -1.46 -13.34
N ASN A 175 -2.45 -0.76 -13.43
CA ASN A 175 -1.55 -0.87 -14.58
C ASN A 175 -1.10 -2.34 -14.80
N PRO A 176 -1.24 -2.92 -16.01
CA PRO A 176 -0.86 -4.31 -16.25
C PRO A 176 0.61 -4.60 -15.95
N LEU A 177 1.51 -3.61 -16.03
CA LEU A 177 2.93 -3.80 -15.76
C LEU A 177 3.19 -4.23 -14.31
N ILE A 178 2.42 -3.76 -13.32
CA ILE A 178 2.62 -4.17 -11.93
C ILE A 178 2.21 -5.64 -11.69
N PHE A 179 1.21 -6.15 -12.41
CA PHE A 179 0.81 -7.56 -12.37
C PHE A 179 1.80 -8.44 -13.14
N GLN A 180 2.38 -7.93 -14.23
CA GLN A 180 3.49 -8.59 -14.91
C GLN A 180 4.69 -8.77 -13.99
N GLU A 181 4.99 -7.79 -13.12
CA GLU A 181 6.05 -7.94 -12.13
C GLU A 181 5.78 -9.07 -11.12
N VAL A 182 4.51 -9.33 -10.77
CA VAL A 182 4.15 -10.51 -9.98
C VAL A 182 4.53 -11.78 -10.75
N LYS A 183 4.10 -11.91 -12.01
CA LYS A 183 4.42 -13.08 -12.83
C LYS A 183 5.93 -13.27 -13.01
N ASN A 184 6.68 -12.19 -13.20
CA ASN A 184 8.13 -12.22 -13.34
C ASN A 184 8.85 -12.74 -12.07
N LYS A 185 8.29 -12.49 -10.88
CA LYS A 185 8.89 -12.91 -9.59
C LYS A 185 8.47 -14.28 -9.10
N ILE A 186 7.38 -14.85 -9.62
CA ILE A 186 6.96 -16.23 -9.30
C ILE A 186 8.05 -17.21 -9.79
N LYS A 187 8.45 -18.18 -8.97
CA LYS A 187 9.48 -19.15 -9.36
C LYS A 187 9.03 -20.07 -10.51
N ASP A 188 7.77 -20.48 -10.51
CA ASP A 188 7.14 -21.26 -11.58
C ASP A 188 6.72 -20.35 -12.74
N GLN A 189 7.59 -20.26 -13.74
CA GLN A 189 7.37 -19.44 -14.93
C GLN A 189 6.30 -20.02 -15.87
N ASP A 190 5.98 -21.31 -15.76
CA ASP A 190 4.94 -21.96 -16.57
C ASP A 190 3.56 -21.88 -15.90
N LEU A 191 3.47 -21.39 -14.65
CA LEU A 191 2.21 -21.25 -13.93
C LEU A 191 1.20 -20.42 -14.74
N PRO A 192 0.03 -20.99 -15.11
CA PRO A 192 -1.01 -20.25 -15.82
C PRO A 192 -1.51 -19.05 -15.02
N LEU A 193 -1.77 -17.93 -15.71
CA LEU A 193 -2.20 -16.67 -15.07
C LEU A 193 -3.48 -16.86 -14.22
N ASN A 194 -4.42 -17.71 -14.67
CA ASN A 194 -5.65 -17.99 -13.94
C ASN A 194 -5.47 -18.81 -12.64
N GLN A 195 -4.28 -19.38 -12.39
CA GLN A 195 -3.93 -20.03 -11.12
C GLN A 195 -3.26 -19.07 -10.13
N ILE A 196 -3.09 -17.80 -10.51
CA ILE A 196 -2.69 -16.70 -9.63
C ILE A 196 -3.96 -15.98 -9.19
N LEU A 197 -4.23 -15.98 -7.88
CA LEU A 197 -5.35 -15.27 -7.29
C LEU A 197 -4.85 -13.95 -6.69
N HIS A 198 -5.32 -12.82 -7.21
CA HIS A 198 -5.14 -11.53 -6.54
C HIS A 198 -6.32 -11.25 -5.60
N ILE A 199 -6.03 -10.88 -4.35
CA ILE A 199 -7.00 -10.58 -3.31
C ILE A 199 -6.82 -9.13 -2.89
N GLY A 200 -7.89 -8.32 -2.96
CA GLY A 200 -7.85 -6.92 -2.56
C GLY A 200 -9.24 -6.33 -2.27
N ASP A 201 -9.29 -5.08 -1.86
CA ASP A 201 -10.52 -4.36 -1.50
C ASP A 201 -11.01 -3.39 -2.58
N ASN A 202 -10.15 -3.01 -3.53
CA ASN A 202 -10.49 -2.01 -4.54
C ASN A 202 -11.05 -2.68 -5.81
N PRO A 203 -12.29 -2.36 -6.23
CA PRO A 203 -12.93 -2.98 -7.39
C PRO A 203 -12.22 -2.67 -8.71
N VAL A 204 -11.53 -1.53 -8.81
CA VAL A 204 -10.83 -1.09 -10.02
C VAL A 204 -9.38 -1.54 -9.97
N ALA A 205 -8.62 -1.11 -8.96
CA ALA A 205 -7.20 -1.36 -8.85
C ALA A 205 -6.89 -2.86 -8.71
N ASP A 206 -7.57 -3.53 -7.77
CA ASP A 206 -7.28 -4.93 -7.46
C ASP A 206 -8.08 -5.87 -8.35
N TYR A 207 -9.41 -5.78 -8.29
CA TYR A 207 -10.26 -6.77 -8.94
C TYR A 207 -10.22 -6.65 -10.47
N LYS A 208 -10.63 -5.50 -11.02
CA LYS A 208 -10.63 -5.29 -12.48
C LYS A 208 -9.22 -5.35 -13.05
N GLY A 209 -8.24 -4.70 -12.42
CA GLY A 209 -6.84 -4.73 -12.84
C GLY A 209 -6.28 -6.15 -12.97
N ALA A 210 -6.48 -6.99 -11.95
CA ALA A 210 -6.03 -8.38 -11.99
C ALA A 210 -6.76 -9.19 -13.07
N LYS A 211 -8.09 -9.04 -13.19
CA LYS A 211 -8.90 -9.74 -14.20
C LYS A 211 -8.49 -9.37 -15.63
N ASP A 212 -8.26 -8.09 -15.91
CA ASP A 212 -7.87 -7.60 -17.23
C ASP A 212 -6.47 -8.10 -17.62
N PHE A 213 -5.57 -8.28 -16.66
CA PHE A 213 -4.25 -8.88 -16.91
C PHE A 213 -4.31 -10.39 -17.15
N GLY A 214 -5.34 -11.07 -16.64
CA GLY A 214 -5.56 -12.52 -16.79
C GLY A 214 -5.40 -13.32 -15.50
N PHE A 215 -5.21 -12.66 -14.36
CA PHE A 215 -5.27 -13.31 -13.05
C PHE A 215 -6.72 -13.66 -12.68
N SER A 216 -6.86 -14.62 -11.76
CA SER A 216 -8.08 -14.73 -10.97
C SER A 216 -8.09 -13.61 -9.93
N ALA A 217 -9.28 -13.15 -9.53
CA ALA A 217 -9.41 -12.05 -8.58
C ALA A 217 -10.50 -12.32 -7.56
N HIS A 218 -10.25 -11.97 -6.30
CA HIS A 218 -11.20 -12.00 -5.20
C HIS A 218 -11.31 -10.60 -4.59
N LEU A 219 -12.50 -10.01 -4.65
CA LEU A 219 -12.79 -8.70 -4.06
C LEU A 219 -13.36 -8.89 -2.65
N LEU A 220 -12.66 -8.38 -1.64
CA LEU A 220 -13.15 -8.33 -0.29
C LEU A 220 -14.25 -7.26 -0.16
N LYS A 221 -15.34 -7.61 0.53
CA LYS A 221 -16.43 -6.69 0.85
C LYS A 221 -16.40 -6.43 2.35
N HIS A 222 -16.30 -5.16 2.73
CA HIS A 222 -16.35 -4.69 4.11
C HIS A 222 -17.74 -4.20 4.49
#